data_AF-A0A7Y2AM99-F1
#
_entry.id   AF-A0A7Y2AM99-F1
#
_cell.length_a   1.000
_cell.length_b   1.000
_cell.length_c   1.000
_cell.angle_alpha   90.00
_cell.angle_beta   90.00
_cell.angle_gamma   90.00
#
_symmetry.space_group_name_H-M   'P 1'
#
loop_
_entity.id
_entity.type
_entity.pdbx_description
1 polymer ?
#
loop_
_entity_poly.entity_id
_entity_poly.type
_entity_poly.pdbx_seq_one_letter_code
_entity_poly.pdbx_strand_id
1 'polypeptide(L)'
;MRQLVQLQKQADEFAKLNAEMMFVFREESDGVDGLKKIQEKVEAANREHVRLGVDPQSKSSAAYSSKQRTFDNYVVDTEGVIRGVIPGTLRDRATAEELIKVLKEIQKP
;
A
#
# COMPACT_ATOMS: atom_id res chain seq x y z
N MET A 1 -4.31 -9.68 2.43
CA MET A 1 -4.81 -9.17 3.74
C MET A 1 -3.75 -9.09 4.84
N ARG A 2 -2.85 -10.08 5.04
CA ARG A 2 -1.90 -10.04 6.18
C ARG A 2 -1.04 -8.76 6.26
N GLN A 3 -0.49 -8.30 5.14
CA GLN A 3 0.30 -7.06 5.09
C GLN A 3 -0.56 -5.82 5.39
N LEU A 4 -1.73 -5.69 4.77
CA LEU A 4 -2.69 -4.62 5.07
C LEU A 4 -3.01 -4.56 6.56
N VAL A 5 -3.36 -5.70 7.18
CA VAL A 5 -3.65 -5.79 8.61
C VAL A 5 -2.44 -5.42 9.47
N GLN A 6 -1.22 -5.78 9.05
CA GLN A 6 0.01 -5.43 9.77
C GLN A 6 0.32 -3.94 9.69
N LEU A 7 0.26 -3.35 8.49
CA LEU A 7 0.50 -1.91 8.29
C LEU A 7 -0.56 -1.07 9.00
N GLN A 8 -1.81 -1.55 9.03
CA GLN A 8 -2.90 -0.92 9.78
C GLN A 8 -2.65 -0.84 11.29
N LYS A 9 -1.89 -1.76 11.89
CA LYS A 9 -1.55 -1.67 13.31
C LYS A 9 -0.64 -0.50 13.65
N GLN A 10 0.03 0.07 12.64
CA GLN A 10 0.93 1.22 12.80
C GLN A 10 0.37 2.47 12.10
N ALA A 11 -0.93 2.49 11.78
CA ALA A 11 -1.55 3.62 11.07
C ALA A 11 -1.33 4.97 11.76
N ASP A 12 -1.38 4.99 13.10
CA ASP A 12 -1.15 6.20 13.89
C ASP A 12 0.29 6.74 13.73
N GLU A 13 1.28 5.87 13.53
CA GLU A 13 2.67 6.31 13.30
C GLU A 13 2.83 6.96 11.92
N PHE A 14 2.15 6.44 10.89
CA PHE A 14 2.08 7.09 9.59
C PHE A 14 1.36 8.45 9.68
N ALA A 15 0.25 8.51 10.43
CA ALA A 15 -0.49 9.75 10.64
C ALA A 15 0.33 10.83 11.37
N LYS A 16 1.11 10.46 12.39
CA LYS A 16 2.06 11.37 13.07
C LYS A 16 3.13 11.94 12.13
N LEU A 17 3.46 11.20 11.07
CA LEU A 17 4.36 11.62 10.01
C LEU A 17 3.60 12.30 8.86
N ASN A 18 2.35 12.73 9.04
CA ASN A 18 1.53 13.33 7.98
C ASN A 18 1.52 12.50 6.68
N ALA A 19 1.60 11.18 6.80
CA ALA A 19 1.66 10.25 5.68
C ALA A 19 0.36 9.46 5.57
N GLU A 20 -0.17 9.34 4.35
CA GLU A 20 -1.34 8.53 4.05
C GLU A 20 -0.91 7.20 3.41
N MET A 21 -1.57 6.10 3.78
CA MET A 21 -1.29 4.80 3.17
C MET A 21 -2.26 4.53 2.02
N MET A 22 -1.73 4.23 0.84
CA MET A 22 -2.53 3.81 -0.32
C MET A 22 -2.17 2.40 -0.76
N PHE A 23 -3.18 1.54 -0.89
CA PHE A 23 -3.05 0.19 -1.43
C PHE A 23 -3.70 0.13 -2.81
N VAL A 24 -2.88 -0.15 -3.82
CA VAL A 24 -3.37 -0.29 -5.20
C VAL A 24 -3.49 -1.76 -5.55
N PHE A 25 -4.71 -2.19 -5.86
CA PHE A 25 -5.05 -3.55 -6.24
C PHE A 25 -5.12 -3.68 -7.77
N ARG A 26 -4.57 -4.79 -8.26
CA ARG A 26 -4.71 -5.24 -9.66
C ARG A 26 -5.66 -6.42 -9.64
N GLU A 27 -6.97 -6.16 -9.68
CA GLU A 27 -7.98 -7.21 -9.52
C GLU A 27 -8.91 -7.28 -10.75
N GLU A 28 -8.98 -8.46 -11.38
CA GLU A 28 -9.84 -8.74 -12.54
C GLU A 28 -11.22 -9.30 -12.16
N SER A 29 -11.30 -10.14 -11.11
CA SER A 29 -12.48 -10.98 -10.88
C SER A 29 -13.62 -10.24 -10.18
N ASP A 30 -13.30 -9.46 -9.15
CA ASP A 30 -14.31 -8.70 -8.39
C ASP A 30 -14.18 -7.18 -8.62
N GLY A 31 -13.06 -6.71 -9.21
CA GLY A 31 -12.82 -5.32 -9.57
C GLY A 31 -13.21 -4.30 -8.49
N VAL A 32 -14.01 -3.31 -8.87
CA VAL A 32 -14.51 -2.28 -7.95
C VAL A 32 -15.36 -2.87 -6.82
N ASP A 33 -16.09 -3.96 -7.07
CA ASP A 33 -16.95 -4.58 -6.04
C ASP A 33 -16.13 -5.36 -5.00
N GLY A 34 -14.99 -5.93 -5.40
CA GLY A 34 -14.00 -6.49 -4.47
C GLY A 34 -13.40 -5.40 -3.59
N LEU A 35 -13.05 -4.26 -4.20
CA LEU A 35 -12.54 -3.09 -3.49
C LEU A 35 -13.55 -2.55 -2.47
N LYS A 36 -14.84 -2.45 -2.83
CA LYS A 36 -15.92 -2.04 -1.90
C LYS A 36 -16.00 -2.94 -0.68
N LYS A 37 -15.95 -4.27 -0.84
CA LYS A 37 -15.97 -5.22 0.29
C LYS A 37 -14.77 -5.06 1.22
N ILE A 38 -13.60 -4.66 0.68
CA ILE A 38 -12.41 -4.39 1.49
C ILE A 38 -12.57 -3.04 2.19
N GLN A 39 -13.07 -2.03 1.49
CA GLN A 39 -13.34 -0.69 2.02
C GLN A 39 -14.28 -0.75 3.24
N GLU A 40 -15.40 -1.48 3.14
CA GLU A 40 -16.33 -1.71 4.24
C GLU A 40 -15.63 -2.29 5.49
N LYS A 41 -14.67 -3.20 5.29
CA LYS A 41 -13.90 -3.79 6.40
C LYS A 41 -12.87 -2.83 7.00
N VAL A 42 -12.34 -1.90 6.20
CA VAL A 42 -11.43 -0.85 6.65
C VAL A 42 -12.20 0.18 7.48
N GLU A 43 -13.37 0.60 6.99
CA GLU A 43 -14.29 1.54 7.67
C GLU A 43 -14.83 0.97 8.97
N ALA A 44 -15.30 -0.29 8.96
CA ALA A 44 -15.77 -0.98 10.16
C ALA A 44 -14.68 -1.11 11.25
N ALA A 45 -13.40 -0.98 10.87
CA ALA A 45 -12.28 -0.98 11.80
C ALA A 45 -11.81 0.42 12.22
N ASN A 46 -12.52 1.47 11.80
CA ASN A 46 -12.24 2.89 12.06
C ASN A 46 -10.83 3.34 11.60
N ARG A 47 -10.42 2.93 10.39
CA ARG A 47 -9.06 3.14 9.86
C ARG A 47 -9.04 4.17 8.74
N GLU A 48 -9.26 5.42 9.08
CA GLU A 48 -9.45 6.53 8.13
C GLU A 48 -8.20 6.87 7.27
N HIS A 49 -7.01 6.43 7.68
CA HIS A 49 -5.73 6.75 7.00
C HIS A 49 -5.32 5.75 5.91
N VAL A 50 -6.23 4.86 5.50
CA VAL A 50 -5.98 3.86 4.46
C VAL A 50 -6.87 4.12 3.26
N ARG A 51 -6.25 4.43 2.12
CA ARG A 51 -6.90 4.53 0.82
C ARG A 51 -6.72 3.23 0.05
N LEU A 52 -7.76 2.84 -0.67
CA LEU A 52 -7.73 1.70 -1.58
C LEU A 52 -7.95 2.19 -3.00
N GLY A 53 -7.14 1.72 -3.94
CA GLY A 53 -7.28 2.01 -5.36
C GLY A 53 -7.35 0.71 -6.16
N VAL A 54 -8.06 0.73 -7.28
CA VAL A 54 -8.05 -0.35 -8.27
C VAL A 54 -7.50 0.19 -9.57
N ASP A 55 -6.60 -0.57 -10.21
CA ASP A 55 -6.16 -0.28 -11.58
C ASP A 55 -7.07 -1.02 -12.58
N PRO A 56 -7.97 -0.32 -13.30
CA PRO A 56 -8.96 -0.94 -14.17
C PRO A 56 -8.40 -1.35 -15.54
N GLN A 57 -7.20 -0.91 -15.93
CA GLN A 57 -6.65 -1.18 -17.27
C GLN A 57 -5.81 -2.46 -17.32
N SER A 58 -5.48 -3.04 -16.17
CA SER A 58 -4.70 -4.26 -16.05
C SER A 58 -5.58 -5.51 -16.28
N LYS A 59 -5.48 -6.13 -17.46
CA LYS A 59 -6.21 -7.35 -17.86
C LYS A 59 -5.68 -8.66 -17.25
N SER A 60 -4.57 -8.63 -16.53
CA SER A 60 -3.93 -9.80 -15.94
C SER A 60 -2.99 -9.40 -14.81
N SER A 61 -3.21 -9.94 -13.60
CA SER A 61 -2.19 -9.89 -12.54
C SER A 61 -0.90 -10.66 -12.90
N ALA A 62 -0.91 -11.51 -13.94
CA ALA A 62 0.24 -12.32 -14.35
C ALA A 62 1.21 -11.58 -15.28
N ALA A 63 0.78 -10.56 -16.04
CA ALA A 63 1.57 -9.97 -17.13
C ALA A 63 2.46 -8.78 -16.71
N TYR A 64 2.24 -8.17 -15.54
CA TYR A 64 3.11 -7.08 -15.04
C TYR A 64 4.28 -7.55 -14.17
N SER A 65 4.34 -8.83 -13.78
CA SER A 65 5.57 -9.46 -13.30
C SER A 65 5.84 -10.70 -14.15
N SER A 66 6.46 -10.48 -15.30
CA SER A 66 6.91 -11.56 -16.20
C SER A 66 7.82 -12.59 -15.48
N LYS A 67 8.36 -12.21 -14.31
CA LYS A 67 9.05 -13.09 -13.35
C LYS A 67 8.61 -12.69 -11.94
N GLN A 68 7.90 -13.59 -11.25
CA GLN A 68 7.57 -13.54 -9.81
C GLN A 68 6.67 -12.37 -9.36
N ARG A 69 5.50 -12.65 -8.77
CA ARG A 69 4.57 -11.62 -8.26
C ARG A 69 5.28 -10.66 -7.30
N THR A 70 5.53 -9.43 -7.74
CA THR A 70 6.11 -8.37 -6.93
C THR A 70 5.02 -7.58 -6.21
N PHE A 71 5.39 -7.05 -5.06
CA PHE A 71 4.53 -6.27 -4.16
C PHE A 71 5.33 -5.10 -3.63
N ASP A 72 5.93 -4.37 -4.56
CA ASP A 72 6.80 -3.24 -4.29
C ASP A 72 6.02 -2.11 -3.61
N ASN A 73 6.69 -1.43 -2.70
CA ASN A 73 6.11 -0.35 -1.92
C ASN A 73 6.89 0.91 -2.25
N TYR A 74 6.17 1.97 -2.56
CA TYR A 74 6.74 3.25 -2.96
C TYR A 74 6.48 4.25 -1.85
N VAL A 75 7.53 4.96 -1.46
CA VAL A 75 7.41 6.11 -0.57
C VAL A 75 7.51 7.36 -1.44
N VAL A 76 6.41 8.10 -1.49
CA VAL A 76 6.23 9.27 -2.34
C VAL A 76 6.16 10.50 -1.44
N ASP A 77 6.89 11.55 -1.79
CA ASP A 77 6.86 12.82 -1.05
C ASP A 77 5.70 13.73 -1.49
N THR A 78 5.64 14.92 -0.90
CA THR A 78 4.61 15.92 -1.17
C THR A 78 4.68 16.51 -2.59
N GLU A 79 5.80 16.34 -3.29
CA GLU A 79 5.99 16.79 -4.69
C GLU A 79 5.61 15.68 -5.69
N GLY A 80 5.19 14.51 -5.20
CA GLY A 80 4.90 13.35 -6.04
C GLY A 80 6.16 12.59 -6.49
N VAL A 81 7.31 12.86 -5.88
CA VAL A 81 8.58 12.21 -6.21
C VAL A 81 8.74 10.93 -5.39
N ILE A 82 9.10 9.83 -6.06
CA ILE A 82 9.45 8.58 -5.38
C ILE A 82 10.81 8.77 -4.70
N ARG A 83 10.81 8.75 -3.37
CA ARG A 83 12.02 8.88 -2.54
C ARG A 83 12.55 7.55 -2.02
N GLY A 84 11.73 6.50 -2.07
CA GLY A 84 12.16 5.15 -1.73
C GLY A 84 11.32 4.08 -2.41
N VAL A 85 11.97 2.98 -2.75
CA VAL A 85 11.33 1.77 -3.26
C VAL A 85 11.76 0.61 -2.38
N ILE A 86 10.80 -0.03 -1.73
CA ILE A 86 11.03 -1.24 -0.94
C ILE A 86 10.47 -2.41 -1.74
N PRO A 87 11.32 -3.24 -2.35
CA PRO A 87 10.87 -4.36 -3.16
C PRO A 87 10.14 -5.37 -2.29
N GLY A 88 9.10 -5.98 -2.84
CA GLY A 88 8.31 -6.97 -2.12
C GLY A 88 8.00 -8.19 -2.99
N THR A 89 7.85 -9.34 -2.35
CA THR A 89 7.40 -10.60 -2.97
C THR A 89 6.22 -11.17 -2.21
N LEU A 90 5.63 -12.27 -2.70
CA LEU A 90 4.56 -12.93 -1.94
C LEU A 90 5.00 -13.36 -0.53
N ARG A 91 6.26 -13.78 -0.37
CA ARG A 91 6.80 -14.32 0.90
C ARG A 91 7.40 -13.25 1.79
N ASP A 92 7.99 -12.23 1.18
CA ASP A 92 8.71 -11.18 1.87
C ASP A 92 8.10 -9.83 1.54
N ARG A 93 7.49 -9.19 2.54
CA ARG A 93 6.68 -7.98 2.38
C ARG A 93 7.29 -6.85 3.17
N ALA A 94 7.27 -5.65 2.61
CA ALA A 94 7.67 -4.46 3.35
C ALA A 94 6.89 -4.37 4.67
N THR A 95 7.66 -4.17 5.73
CA THR A 95 7.18 -3.91 7.07
C THR A 95 6.86 -2.43 7.25
N ALA A 96 6.04 -2.11 8.25
CA ALA A 96 5.78 -0.72 8.60
C ALA A 96 7.05 0.01 9.04
N GLU A 97 7.95 -0.68 9.74
CA GLU A 97 9.23 -0.12 10.22
C GLU A 97 10.12 0.33 9.06
N GLU A 98 10.22 -0.47 7.99
CA GLU A 98 10.98 -0.10 6.79
C GLU A 98 10.40 1.14 6.10
N LEU A 99 9.07 1.21 5.98
CA LEU A 99 8.38 2.36 5.38
C LEU A 99 8.55 3.63 6.22
N ILE A 100 8.36 3.52 7.54
CA ILE A 100 8.51 4.63 8.50
C ILE A 100 9.94 5.15 8.50
N LYS A 101 10.95 4.27 8.39
CA LYS A 101 12.35 4.67 8.32
C LYS A 101 12.59 5.60 7.13
N VAL A 102 12.10 5.23 5.95
CA VAL A 102 12.24 6.07 4.74
C VAL A 102 11.47 7.38 4.89
N LEU A 103 10.24 7.35 5.41
CA LEU A 103 9.46 8.58 5.66
C LEU A 103 10.19 9.55 6.58
N LYS A 104 10.81 9.05 7.67
CA LYS A 104 11.60 9.88 8.57
C LYS A 104 12.85 10.45 7.92
N GLU A 105 13.43 9.80 6.91
CA GLU A 105 14.55 10.35 6.15
C GLU A 105 14.11 11.49 5.23
N ILE A 106 12.92 11.38 4.62
CA ILE A 106 12.34 12.44 3.77
C ILE A 106 12.01 13.69 4.59
N GLN A 107 11.58 13.52 5.85
CA GLN A 107 11.20 14.62 6.73
C GLN A 107 12.35 15.30 7.45
N LYS A 108 13.59 14.82 7.28
CA LYS A 108 14.75 15.54 7.81
C LYS A 108 14.90 16.85 7.03
N PRO A 109 15.04 17.98 7.73
CA PRO A 109 15.22 19.29 7.11
C PRO A 109 16.51 19.37 6.27
#